data_AF-A0A3A0FLU6-F1
#
_entry.id   AF-A0A3A0FLU6-F1
#
_cell.length_a   1.000
_cell.length_b   1.000
_cell.length_c   1.000
_cell.angle_alpha   90.00
_cell.angle_beta   90.00
_cell.angle_gamma   90.00
#
_symmetry.space_group_name_H-M   'P 1'
#
loop_
_entity.id
_entity.type
_entity.pdbx_description
1 polymer ?
#
loop_
_entity_poly.entity_id
_entity_poly.type
_entity_poly.pdbx_seq_one_letter_code
_entity_poly.pdbx_strand_id
1 'polypeptide(L)'
;MLVQVRNRCSEFDSYRAARVKSLFNAESGANFSLDADLPIDEDDWRIGIIVGPSGSGKSSLGRVVFGDTDVYREPEWPDDAPIIDAIAPGKDFNDVTAALAAVGLGDVPAWLRPYAVLSNGERFRATLARVIADAPERVVIDEFTSVVDRQIAKFGALAFQKAWRRTNGKAVLLTPHYDVLEWVEPDWTFDTATRTFDRRRLQRPSFDLQVWETDWRYWPAFEPHHYLKIGKMIAATNYVGTVDGELVVHLAVSPAFHQGGCFRASRLVVMPEWQGAGVGMRFLNHVCERYLRGENRYGRPGPMLFHTSHPGLCAALRRDSKWVQKSARLFGANKLRSARSLTRAARKRGGSEIGTGFGGHFCAVQGFKYVGSHEG
;
A
#
# COMPACT_ATOMS: atom_id res chain seq x y z
N MET A 1 -25.80 11.72 18.36
CA MET A 1 -26.22 10.52 19.11
C MET A 1 -25.50 10.40 20.46
N LEU A 2 -26.23 10.23 21.57
CA LEU A 2 -25.65 9.91 22.88
C LEU A 2 -25.52 8.40 23.07
N VAL A 3 -24.33 7.93 23.44
CA VAL A 3 -24.00 6.50 23.58
C VAL A 3 -23.46 6.24 24.97
N GLN A 4 -24.02 5.22 25.63
CA GLN A 4 -23.59 4.79 26.95
C GLN A 4 -23.02 3.37 26.87
N VAL A 5 -21.75 3.23 27.24
CA VAL A 5 -21.11 1.93 27.43
C VAL A 5 -21.00 1.66 28.92
N ARG A 6 -21.46 0.48 29.33
CA ARG A 6 -21.44 0.02 30.73
C ARG A 6 -20.97 -1.43 30.75
N ASN A 7 -19.74 -1.67 31.20
CA ASN A 7 -19.24 -3.02 31.46
C ASN A 7 -19.23 -3.21 32.98
N ARG A 8 -20.20 -3.99 33.48
CA ARG A 8 -20.30 -4.35 34.89
C ARG A 8 -19.75 -5.75 35.09
N CYS A 9 -18.89 -5.91 36.08
CA CYS A 9 -18.42 -7.24 36.50
C CYS A 9 -19.31 -7.72 37.65
N SER A 10 -19.76 -8.97 37.60
CA SER A 10 -20.36 -9.62 38.77
C SER A 10 -19.30 -9.79 39.85
N GLU A 11 -19.64 -9.54 41.10
CA GLU A 11 -18.74 -9.87 42.20
C GLU A 11 -18.63 -11.39 42.33
N PHE A 12 -17.41 -11.91 42.22
CA PHE A 12 -17.12 -13.33 42.37
C PHE A 12 -16.51 -13.60 43.75
N ASP A 13 -17.07 -14.56 44.50
CA ASP A 13 -16.66 -14.90 45.87
C ASP A 13 -15.75 -16.14 45.95
N SER A 14 -15.09 -16.50 44.85
CA SER A 14 -14.09 -17.57 44.89
C SER A 14 -12.96 -17.26 45.88
N TYR A 15 -12.37 -18.29 46.48
CA TYR A 15 -11.26 -18.12 47.44
C TYR A 15 -10.13 -17.23 46.90
N ARG A 16 -9.75 -17.40 45.62
CA ARG A 16 -8.72 -16.56 44.97
C ARG A 16 -9.18 -15.10 44.85
N ALA A 17 -10.42 -14.85 44.44
CA ALA A 17 -10.97 -13.50 44.33
C ALA A 17 -11.04 -12.80 45.69
N ALA A 18 -11.57 -13.47 46.72
CA ALA A 18 -11.63 -12.94 48.08
C ALA A 18 -10.23 -12.67 48.67
N ARG A 19 -9.26 -13.56 48.42
CA ARG A 19 -7.87 -13.37 48.85
C ARG A 19 -7.19 -12.21 48.13
N VAL A 20 -7.46 -11.97 46.85
CA VAL A 20 -6.98 -10.79 46.11
C VAL A 20 -7.62 -9.51 46.64
N LYS A 21 -8.96 -9.50 46.84
CA LYS A 21 -9.68 -8.36 47.44
C LYS A 21 -9.06 -7.99 48.80
N SER A 22 -8.77 -8.99 49.64
CA SER A 22 -8.15 -8.79 50.96
C SER A 22 -6.67 -8.39 50.91
N LEU A 23 -5.86 -8.99 50.03
CA LEU A 23 -4.42 -8.70 49.96
C LEU A 23 -4.13 -7.30 49.39
N PHE A 24 -4.97 -6.82 48.47
CA PHE A 24 -4.75 -5.56 47.76
C PHE A 24 -5.77 -4.47 48.09
N ASN A 25 -6.66 -4.69 49.07
CA ASN A 25 -7.77 -3.79 49.43
C ASN A 25 -8.63 -3.38 48.21
N ALA A 26 -8.85 -4.32 47.29
CA ALA A 26 -9.68 -4.07 46.11
C ALA A 26 -11.14 -4.37 46.43
N GLU A 27 -12.01 -3.37 46.26
CA GLU A 27 -13.44 -3.50 46.58
C GLU A 27 -14.22 -4.27 45.51
N SER A 28 -13.88 -4.11 44.22
CA SER A 28 -14.54 -4.81 43.11
C SER A 28 -13.62 -5.02 41.90
N GLY A 29 -14.02 -5.93 41.00
CA GLY A 29 -13.46 -5.97 39.65
C GLY A 29 -13.97 -4.75 38.89
N ALA A 30 -13.07 -3.80 38.59
CA ALA A 30 -13.40 -2.45 38.13
C ALA A 30 -14.59 -2.38 37.15
N ASN A 31 -15.68 -1.74 37.58
CA ASN A 31 -16.79 -1.38 36.70
C ASN A 31 -16.32 -0.28 35.73
N PHE A 32 -16.58 -0.46 34.44
CA PHE A 32 -16.23 0.51 33.41
C PHE A 32 -17.48 1.22 32.87
N SER A 33 -17.43 2.55 32.82
CA SER A 33 -18.50 3.39 32.26
C SER A 33 -17.93 4.47 31.36
N LEU A 34 -18.52 4.62 30.17
CA LEU A 34 -18.19 5.65 29.22
C LEU A 34 -19.49 6.22 28.64
N ASP A 35 -19.64 7.53 28.69
CA ASP A 35 -20.68 8.28 27.99
C ASP A 35 -20.01 9.07 26.88
N ALA A 36 -20.51 8.91 25.66
CA ALA A 36 -19.97 9.52 24.46
C ALA A 36 -21.10 10.23 23.71
N ASP A 37 -20.91 11.51 23.41
CA ASP A 37 -21.76 12.22 22.45
C ASP A 37 -21.09 12.20 21.08
N LEU A 38 -21.72 11.49 20.15
CA LEU A 38 -21.24 11.27 18.78
C LEU A 38 -22.30 11.82 17.82
N PRO A 39 -22.25 13.11 17.46
CA PRO A 39 -23.14 13.67 16.45
C PRO A 39 -22.65 13.20 15.06
N ILE A 40 -22.94 11.95 14.70
CA ILE A 40 -22.53 11.31 13.44
C ILE A 40 -23.72 10.71 12.67
N ASP A 41 -24.92 11.15 13.04
CA ASP A 41 -26.21 10.73 12.45
C ASP A 41 -26.35 11.20 10.99
N GLU A 42 -25.58 12.20 10.59
CA GLU A 42 -25.48 12.68 9.22
C GLU A 42 -24.67 11.70 8.33
N ASP A 43 -25.07 11.58 7.06
CA ASP A 43 -24.39 10.73 6.06
C ASP A 43 -23.23 11.44 5.33
N ASP A 44 -22.72 12.53 5.90
CA ASP A 44 -21.71 13.41 5.29
C ASP A 44 -20.24 12.96 5.50
N TRP A 45 -20.03 11.78 6.10
CA TRP A 45 -18.71 11.26 6.43
C TRP A 45 -18.43 9.88 5.82
N ARG A 46 -17.13 9.59 5.64
CA ARG A 46 -16.61 8.32 5.12
C ARG A 46 -15.67 7.63 6.11
N ILE A 47 -14.88 8.38 6.87
CA ILE A 47 -13.90 7.83 7.80
C ILE A 47 -14.03 8.52 9.16
N GLY A 48 -14.34 7.74 10.18
CA GLY A 48 -14.26 8.14 11.59
C GLY A 48 -13.10 7.46 12.30
N ILE A 49 -12.62 8.06 13.39
CA ILE A 49 -11.60 7.44 14.24
C ILE A 49 -11.93 7.60 15.71
N ILE A 50 -11.78 6.51 16.46
CA ILE A 50 -11.90 6.49 17.91
C ILE A 50 -10.51 6.20 18.48
N VAL A 51 -9.96 7.16 19.20
CA VAL A 51 -8.61 7.11 19.75
C VAL A 51 -8.62 7.05 21.28
N GLY A 52 -7.55 6.51 21.87
CA GLY A 52 -7.31 6.57 23.31
C GLY A 52 -6.58 5.35 23.88
N PRO A 53 -6.17 5.39 25.16
CA PRO A 53 -5.35 4.36 25.78
C PRO A 53 -5.98 2.96 25.77
N SER A 54 -5.17 1.92 25.91
CA SER A 54 -5.68 0.56 26.10
C SER A 54 -6.57 0.48 27.33
N GLY A 55 -7.72 -0.19 27.22
CA GLY A 55 -8.71 -0.27 28.30
C GLY A 55 -9.66 0.93 28.42
N SER A 56 -9.53 1.97 27.58
CA SER A 56 -10.43 3.14 27.59
C SER A 56 -11.83 2.89 26.99
N GLY A 57 -12.12 1.66 26.55
CA GLY A 57 -13.43 1.28 26.01
C GLY A 57 -13.64 1.52 24.51
N LYS A 58 -12.59 1.79 23.71
CA LYS A 58 -12.67 1.95 22.25
C LYS A 58 -13.44 0.82 21.56
N SER A 59 -13.05 -0.43 21.80
CA SER A 59 -13.69 -1.62 21.22
C SER A 59 -15.15 -1.76 21.64
N SER A 60 -15.45 -1.46 22.91
CA SER A 60 -16.82 -1.46 23.43
C SER A 60 -17.67 -0.37 22.77
N LEU A 61 -17.12 0.84 22.59
CA LEU A 61 -17.80 1.95 21.93
C LEU A 61 -18.06 1.65 20.45
N GLY A 62 -17.05 1.12 19.73
CA GLY A 62 -17.20 0.72 18.33
C GLY A 62 -18.32 -0.31 18.13
N ARG A 63 -18.40 -1.33 18.99
CA ARG A 63 -19.47 -2.34 18.94
C ARG A 63 -20.86 -1.78 19.23
N VAL A 64 -20.99 -0.86 20.17
CA VAL A 64 -22.30 -0.27 20.52
C VAL A 64 -22.79 0.67 19.41
N VAL A 65 -21.88 1.46 18.81
CA VAL A 65 -22.23 2.47 17.80
C VAL A 65 -22.54 1.84 16.45
N PHE A 66 -21.74 0.87 16.02
CA PHE A 66 -21.82 0.31 14.67
C PHE A 66 -22.33 -1.13 14.64
N GLY A 67 -22.65 -1.71 15.80
CA GLY A 67 -23.05 -3.11 15.90
C GLY A 67 -21.86 -4.07 15.81
N ASP A 68 -22.07 -5.27 16.32
CA ASP A 68 -21.03 -6.32 16.36
C ASP A 68 -20.79 -6.97 14.99
N THR A 69 -21.75 -6.83 14.06
CA THR A 69 -21.66 -7.32 12.68
C THR A 69 -20.74 -6.47 11.81
N ASP A 70 -20.61 -5.18 12.11
CA ASP A 70 -19.79 -4.24 11.32
C ASP A 70 -18.32 -4.29 11.77
N VAL A 71 -18.03 -4.90 12.92
CA VAL A 71 -16.66 -5.11 13.38
C VAL A 71 -15.95 -6.07 12.44
N TYR A 72 -14.92 -5.56 11.77
CA TYR A 72 -14.04 -6.37 10.96
C TYR A 72 -13.35 -7.39 11.85
N ARG A 73 -13.79 -8.64 11.71
CA ARG A 73 -13.11 -9.79 12.27
C ARG A 73 -12.20 -10.32 11.19
N GLU A 74 -10.90 -10.33 11.49
CA GLU A 74 -9.95 -10.87 10.54
C GLU A 74 -10.36 -12.31 10.20
N PRO A 75 -10.72 -12.57 8.94
CA PRO A 75 -11.13 -13.89 8.50
C PRO A 75 -9.93 -14.84 8.55
N GLU A 76 -10.20 -16.13 8.66
CA GLU A 76 -9.16 -17.14 8.59
C GLU A 76 -8.41 -17.04 7.26
N TRP A 77 -7.08 -16.95 7.35
CA TRP A 77 -6.21 -16.93 6.19
C TRP A 77 -5.74 -18.35 5.92
N PRO A 78 -5.87 -18.85 4.68
CA PRO A 78 -5.39 -20.18 4.35
C PRO A 78 -3.86 -20.24 4.43
N ASP A 79 -3.34 -21.32 5.04
CA ASP A 79 -1.90 -21.55 5.16
C ASP A 79 -1.27 -22.10 3.87
N ASP A 80 -2.08 -22.67 2.98
CA ASP A 80 -1.68 -23.37 1.76
C ASP A 80 -1.96 -22.58 0.47
N ALA A 81 -2.44 -21.34 0.58
CA ALA A 81 -2.72 -20.47 -0.55
C ALA A 81 -2.04 -19.10 -0.41
N PRO A 82 -1.62 -18.48 -1.53
CA PRO A 82 -1.04 -17.15 -1.52
C PRO A 82 -2.11 -16.09 -1.23
N ILE A 83 -1.70 -14.93 -0.69
CA ILE A 83 -2.66 -13.87 -0.36
C ILE A 83 -3.44 -13.35 -1.58
N ILE A 84 -2.88 -13.45 -2.79
CA ILE A 84 -3.58 -13.05 -4.02
C ILE A 84 -4.84 -13.88 -4.28
N ASP A 85 -4.86 -15.14 -3.86
CA ASP A 85 -6.01 -16.04 -4.02
C ASP A 85 -6.96 -15.95 -2.81
N ALA A 86 -6.43 -15.60 -1.63
CA ALA A 86 -7.19 -15.51 -0.40
C ALA A 86 -7.99 -14.19 -0.26
N ILE A 87 -7.56 -13.12 -0.91
CA ILE A 87 -8.25 -11.82 -0.86
C ILE A 87 -9.42 -11.82 -1.84
N ALA A 88 -10.64 -11.68 -1.31
CA ALA A 88 -11.88 -11.56 -2.08
C ALA A 88 -11.96 -12.60 -3.22
N PRO A 89 -11.96 -13.92 -2.93
CA PRO A 89 -11.77 -14.99 -3.91
C PRO A 89 -12.83 -15.02 -5.04
N GLY A 90 -13.96 -14.34 -4.85
CA GLY A 90 -15.00 -14.19 -5.89
C GLY A 90 -14.81 -12.99 -6.82
N LYS A 91 -13.79 -12.15 -6.62
CA LYS A 91 -13.53 -10.94 -7.43
C LYS A 91 -12.51 -11.19 -8.53
N ASP A 92 -12.50 -10.29 -9.53
CA ASP A 92 -11.55 -10.37 -10.64
C ASP A 92 -10.11 -10.12 -10.15
N PHE A 93 -9.15 -10.76 -10.82
CA PHE A 93 -7.72 -10.58 -10.56
C PHE A 93 -7.30 -9.10 -10.54
N ASN A 94 -7.87 -8.26 -11.41
CA ASN A 94 -7.52 -6.84 -11.46
C ASN A 94 -8.04 -6.08 -10.22
N ASP A 95 -9.16 -6.49 -9.63
CA ASP A 95 -9.71 -5.86 -8.43
C ASP A 95 -8.81 -6.13 -7.22
N VAL A 96 -8.38 -7.40 -7.06
CA VAL A 96 -7.51 -7.81 -5.96
C VAL A 96 -6.14 -7.15 -6.05
N THR A 97 -5.52 -7.17 -7.23
CA THR A 97 -4.22 -6.52 -7.43
C THR A 97 -4.30 -5.00 -7.35
N ALA A 98 -5.45 -4.39 -7.70
CA ALA A 98 -5.69 -2.97 -7.47
C ALA A 98 -5.80 -2.65 -5.98
N ALA A 99 -6.48 -3.49 -5.19
CA ALA A 99 -6.61 -3.30 -3.74
C ALA A 99 -5.25 -3.41 -3.04
N LEU A 100 -4.46 -4.45 -3.34
CA LEU A 100 -3.09 -4.64 -2.82
C LEU A 100 -2.20 -3.42 -3.12
N ALA A 101 -2.24 -2.94 -4.36
CA ALA A 101 -1.50 -1.75 -4.75
C ALA A 101 -2.00 -0.47 -4.05
N ALA A 102 -3.32 -0.35 -3.85
CA ALA A 102 -3.94 0.84 -3.26
C ALA A 102 -3.55 1.05 -1.79
N VAL A 103 -3.31 -0.03 -1.05
CA VAL A 103 -2.87 -0.01 0.36
C VAL A 103 -1.35 -0.03 0.52
N GLY A 104 -0.61 0.10 -0.58
CA GLY A 104 0.86 0.19 -0.55
C GLY A 104 1.56 -1.15 -0.36
N LEU A 105 0.92 -2.29 -0.63
CA LEU A 105 1.58 -3.59 -0.74
C LEU A 105 1.95 -3.81 -2.21
N GLY A 106 2.99 -3.14 -2.70
CA GLY A 106 3.41 -3.17 -4.10
C GLY A 106 4.45 -4.25 -4.44
N ASP A 107 4.96 -4.96 -3.44
CA ASP A 107 5.92 -6.05 -3.65
C ASP A 107 5.21 -7.30 -4.20
N VAL A 108 5.37 -7.55 -5.50
CA VAL A 108 4.71 -8.67 -6.19
C VAL A 108 5.10 -10.04 -5.60
N PRO A 109 6.36 -10.32 -5.22
CA PRO A 109 6.73 -11.54 -4.52
C PRO A 109 5.94 -11.78 -3.23
N ALA A 110 5.59 -10.73 -2.46
CA ALA A 110 4.74 -10.88 -1.28
C ALA A 110 3.33 -11.36 -1.62
N TRP A 111 2.79 -11.01 -2.79
CA TRP A 111 1.44 -11.45 -3.22
C TRP A 111 1.34 -12.96 -3.43
N LEU A 112 2.47 -13.61 -3.73
CA LEU A 112 2.58 -15.04 -4.00
C LEU A 112 2.88 -15.87 -2.75
N ARG A 113 2.89 -15.24 -1.56
CA ARG A 113 3.19 -15.91 -0.29
C ARG A 113 1.91 -16.12 0.52
N PRO A 114 1.80 -17.21 1.30
CA PRO A 114 0.78 -17.34 2.32
C PRO A 114 0.87 -16.23 3.38
N TYR A 115 -0.27 -15.86 3.96
CA TYR A 115 -0.34 -14.80 4.96
C TYR A 115 0.58 -15.07 6.16
N ALA A 116 0.69 -16.34 6.58
CA ALA A 116 1.48 -16.75 7.74
C ALA A 116 3.00 -16.48 7.61
N VAL A 117 3.54 -16.31 6.40
CA VAL A 117 4.99 -16.04 6.20
C VAL A 117 5.29 -14.57 5.93
N LEU A 118 4.27 -13.72 5.88
CA LEU A 118 4.42 -12.28 5.70
C LEU A 118 4.91 -11.62 6.99
N SER A 119 5.70 -10.55 6.83
CA SER A 119 6.05 -9.64 7.92
C SER A 119 4.81 -8.93 8.47
N ASN A 120 4.88 -8.40 9.68
CA ASN A 120 3.73 -7.70 10.29
C ASN A 120 3.23 -6.52 9.43
N GLY A 121 4.14 -5.78 8.79
CA GLY A 121 3.77 -4.69 7.88
C GLY A 121 3.07 -5.17 6.61
N GLU A 122 3.53 -6.26 6.02
CA GLU A 122 2.87 -6.90 4.87
C GLU A 122 1.51 -7.46 5.24
N ARG A 123 1.39 -8.13 6.40
CA ARG A 123 0.13 -8.64 6.94
C ARG A 123 -0.89 -7.53 7.13
N PHE A 124 -0.51 -6.45 7.81
CA PHE A 124 -1.36 -5.28 8.00
C PHE A 124 -1.89 -4.75 6.66
N ARG A 125 -1.02 -4.59 5.66
CA ARG A 125 -1.45 -4.13 4.33
C ARG A 125 -2.31 -5.17 3.60
N ALA A 126 -2.03 -6.46 3.71
CA ALA A 126 -2.87 -7.52 3.11
C ALA A 126 -4.28 -7.52 3.71
N THR A 127 -4.41 -7.34 5.03
CA THR A 127 -5.69 -7.23 5.72
C THR A 127 -6.46 -5.99 5.27
N LEU A 128 -5.79 -4.84 5.14
CA LEU A 128 -6.42 -3.64 4.57
C LEU A 128 -6.81 -3.82 3.09
N ALA A 129 -6.01 -4.53 2.29
CA ALA A 129 -6.35 -4.83 0.91
C ALA A 129 -7.64 -5.66 0.83
N ARG A 130 -7.84 -6.61 1.75
CA ARG A 130 -9.08 -7.40 1.84
C ARG A 130 -10.29 -6.53 2.16
N VAL A 131 -10.19 -5.66 3.15
CA VAL A 131 -11.25 -4.69 3.49
C VAL A 131 -11.60 -3.80 2.28
N ILE A 132 -10.59 -3.31 1.56
CA ILE A 132 -10.78 -2.49 0.36
C ILE A 132 -11.38 -3.28 -0.80
N ALA A 133 -10.95 -4.53 -0.99
CA ALA A 133 -11.47 -5.39 -2.03
C ALA A 133 -12.93 -5.74 -1.78
N ASP A 134 -13.30 -6.09 -0.54
CA ASP A 134 -14.68 -6.41 -0.17
C ASP A 134 -15.59 -5.17 -0.25
N ALA A 135 -15.07 -4.00 0.15
CA ALA A 135 -15.74 -2.71 0.13
C ALA A 135 -17.15 -2.72 0.77
N PRO A 136 -17.27 -3.17 2.04
CA PRO A 136 -18.56 -3.20 2.73
C PRO A 136 -19.14 -1.78 2.92
N GLU A 137 -20.46 -1.69 3.08
CA GLU A 137 -21.15 -0.42 3.32
C GLU A 137 -20.71 0.24 4.64
N ARG A 138 -20.40 -0.59 5.65
CA ARG A 138 -19.91 -0.17 6.97
C ARG A 138 -18.85 -1.14 7.47
N VAL A 139 -17.81 -0.61 8.12
CA VAL A 139 -16.75 -1.41 8.74
C VAL A 139 -16.17 -0.71 9.95
N VAL A 140 -15.93 -1.46 11.03
CA VAL A 140 -15.12 -1.03 12.18
C VAL A 140 -13.83 -1.85 12.21
N ILE A 141 -12.68 -1.19 12.11
CA ILE A 141 -11.38 -1.84 12.19
C ILE A 141 -10.82 -1.60 13.59
N ASP A 142 -10.85 -2.64 14.43
CA ASP A 142 -10.26 -2.59 15.76
C ASP A 142 -8.72 -2.74 15.69
N GLU A 143 -8.02 -2.23 16.71
CA GLU A 143 -6.55 -2.32 16.80
C GLU A 143 -5.82 -1.78 15.55
N PHE A 144 -6.40 -0.75 14.91
CA PHE A 144 -5.84 -0.15 13.71
C PHE A 144 -4.42 0.35 13.97
N THR A 145 -3.45 -0.21 13.23
CA THR A 145 -2.00 0.07 13.29
C THR A 145 -1.24 -0.37 14.54
N SER A 146 -1.80 -1.22 15.42
CA SER A 146 -1.11 -1.54 16.68
C SER A 146 0.07 -2.50 16.57
N VAL A 147 0.10 -3.37 15.54
CA VAL A 147 1.13 -4.42 15.39
C VAL A 147 2.25 -4.09 14.40
N VAL A 148 2.35 -2.84 13.95
CA VAL A 148 3.31 -2.42 12.91
C VAL A 148 4.18 -1.25 13.35
N ASP A 149 5.35 -1.13 12.71
CA ASP A 149 6.22 0.02 12.83
C ASP A 149 5.47 1.34 12.51
N ARG A 150 5.87 2.44 13.16
CA ARG A 150 5.15 3.72 13.06
C ARG A 150 5.17 4.32 11.66
N GLN A 151 6.24 4.15 10.89
CA GLN A 151 6.29 4.66 9.52
C GLN A 151 5.33 3.85 8.62
N ILE A 152 5.35 2.52 8.76
CA ILE A 152 4.42 1.62 8.06
C ILE A 152 2.97 1.94 8.42
N ALA A 153 2.68 2.19 9.70
CA ALA A 153 1.36 2.63 10.17
C ALA A 153 0.90 3.90 9.47
N LYS A 154 1.72 4.97 9.49
CA LYS A 154 1.40 6.28 8.92
C LYS A 154 1.13 6.21 7.42
N PHE A 155 2.02 5.57 6.65
CA PHE A 155 1.83 5.47 5.20
C PHE A 155 0.77 4.45 4.81
N GLY A 156 0.58 3.38 5.58
CA GLY A 156 -0.53 2.46 5.41
C GLY A 156 -1.88 3.13 5.67
N ALA A 157 -1.98 3.97 6.71
CA ALA A 157 -3.16 4.78 7.01
C ALA A 157 -3.48 5.77 5.89
N LEU A 158 -2.47 6.45 5.37
CA LEU A 158 -2.59 7.33 4.20
C LEU A 158 -3.05 6.58 2.94
N ALA A 159 -2.51 5.38 2.70
CA ALA A 159 -2.87 4.57 1.55
C ALA A 159 -4.32 4.08 1.69
N PHE A 160 -4.69 3.60 2.87
CA PHE A 160 -6.04 3.18 3.21
C PHE A 160 -7.06 4.31 3.04
N GLN A 161 -6.85 5.49 3.62
CA GLN A 161 -7.85 6.57 3.52
C GLN A 161 -8.09 6.97 2.06
N LYS A 162 -7.03 7.06 1.24
CA LYS A 162 -7.15 7.38 -0.18
C LYS A 162 -7.89 6.30 -0.97
N ALA A 163 -7.73 5.04 -0.58
CA ALA A 163 -8.40 3.91 -1.19
C ALA A 163 -9.87 3.85 -0.75
N TRP A 164 -10.13 3.95 0.55
CA TRP A 164 -11.46 3.88 1.16
C TRP A 164 -12.37 5.03 0.70
N ARG A 165 -11.85 6.26 0.60
CA ARG A 165 -12.64 7.42 0.11
C ARG A 165 -13.11 7.29 -1.35
N ARG A 166 -12.61 6.29 -2.11
CA ARG A 166 -13.12 5.97 -3.46
C ARG A 166 -14.30 4.99 -3.43
N THR A 167 -14.56 4.38 -2.29
CA THR A 167 -15.75 3.56 -2.05
C THR A 167 -16.87 4.45 -1.52
N ASN A 168 -18.09 3.90 -1.45
CA ASN A 168 -19.24 4.55 -0.81
C ASN A 168 -19.43 4.11 0.64
N GLY A 169 -18.53 3.27 1.17
CA GLY A 169 -18.64 2.72 2.52
C GLY A 169 -18.19 3.70 3.60
N LYS A 170 -18.61 3.42 4.82
CA LYS A 170 -18.17 4.12 6.04
C LYS A 170 -17.21 3.25 6.84
N ALA A 171 -16.05 3.77 7.20
CA ALA A 171 -15.07 3.08 8.03
C ALA A 171 -14.85 3.81 9.35
N VAL A 172 -14.77 3.04 10.43
CA VAL A 172 -14.42 3.54 11.76
C VAL A 172 -13.17 2.82 12.21
N LEU A 173 -12.14 3.60 12.51
CA LEU A 173 -10.85 3.07 12.92
C LEU A 173 -10.73 3.20 14.43
N LEU A 174 -10.42 2.11 15.13
CA LEU A 174 -10.16 2.15 16.57
C LEU A 174 -8.66 1.98 16.77
N THR A 175 -8.00 2.95 17.41
CA THR A 175 -6.55 2.89 17.57
C THR A 175 -6.10 3.49 18.91
N PRO A 176 -5.05 2.96 19.56
CA PRO A 176 -4.42 3.66 20.67
C PRO A 176 -3.43 4.74 20.23
N HIS A 177 -3.18 4.88 18.93
CA HIS A 177 -2.11 5.70 18.39
C HIS A 177 -2.63 7.03 17.81
N TYR A 178 -2.14 8.15 18.33
CA TYR A 178 -2.55 9.49 17.88
C TYR A 178 -1.77 9.96 16.64
N ASP A 179 -0.57 9.43 16.40
CA ASP A 179 0.34 9.84 15.32
C ASP A 179 -0.16 9.46 13.92
N VAL A 180 -1.21 8.65 13.80
CA VAL A 180 -1.85 8.30 12.52
C VAL A 180 -2.99 9.25 12.13
N LEU A 181 -3.50 10.07 13.06
CA LEU A 181 -4.67 10.92 12.83
C LEU A 181 -4.49 11.85 11.62
N GLU A 182 -3.33 12.53 11.54
CA GLU A 182 -3.02 13.45 10.43
C GLU A 182 -2.81 12.73 9.08
N TRP A 183 -2.58 11.41 9.11
CA TRP A 183 -2.40 10.60 7.90
C TRP A 183 -3.70 10.00 7.39
N VAL A 184 -4.61 9.66 8.31
CA VAL A 184 -5.98 9.22 8.01
C VAL A 184 -6.82 10.39 7.47
N GLU A 185 -6.61 11.61 7.98
CA GLU A 185 -7.47 12.77 7.74
C GLU A 185 -8.96 12.40 7.94
N PRO A 186 -9.35 11.96 9.15
CA PRO A 186 -10.72 11.51 9.43
C PRO A 186 -11.70 12.68 9.32
N ASP A 187 -12.95 12.38 8.99
CA ASP A 187 -14.05 13.35 8.97
C ASP A 187 -14.49 13.71 10.40
N TRP A 188 -14.30 12.78 11.35
CA TRP A 188 -14.48 13.02 12.78
C TRP A 188 -13.54 12.14 13.63
N THR A 189 -13.20 12.63 14.82
CA THR A 189 -12.40 11.95 15.83
C THR A 189 -13.13 11.97 17.16
N PHE A 190 -13.13 10.84 17.88
CA PHE A 190 -13.54 10.77 19.27
C PHE A 190 -12.40 10.24 20.13
N ASP A 191 -11.97 11.03 21.12
CA ASP A 191 -10.96 10.62 22.08
C ASP A 191 -11.64 10.09 23.35
N THR A 192 -11.45 8.79 23.60
CA THR A 192 -12.01 8.08 24.76
C THR A 192 -11.38 8.45 26.10
N ALA A 193 -10.14 8.98 26.11
CA ALA A 193 -9.51 9.45 27.34
C ALA A 193 -10.07 10.79 27.79
N THR A 194 -10.19 11.74 26.85
CA THR A 194 -10.67 13.10 27.15
C THR A 194 -12.19 13.23 26.99
N ARG A 195 -12.85 12.25 26.38
CA ARG A 195 -14.28 12.25 26.01
C ARG A 195 -14.64 13.42 25.12
N THR A 196 -13.74 13.76 24.20
CA THR A 196 -13.91 14.88 23.27
C THR A 196 -14.23 14.37 21.87
N PHE A 197 -15.16 15.05 21.22
CA PHE A 197 -15.52 14.85 19.82
C PHE A 197 -15.03 16.04 18.99
N ASP A 198 -14.44 15.75 17.83
CA ASP A 198 -13.88 16.75 16.93
C ASP A 198 -14.16 16.41 15.47
N ARG A 199 -14.59 17.41 14.67
CA ARG A 199 -14.75 17.32 13.20
C ARG A 199 -13.71 18.14 12.45
N ARG A 200 -12.68 18.66 13.14
CA ARG A 200 -11.61 19.42 12.49
C ARG A 200 -10.86 18.56 11.50
N ARG A 201 -10.72 19.09 10.29
CA ARG A 201 -9.89 18.49 9.25
C ARG A 201 -8.43 18.67 9.62
N LEU A 202 -7.74 17.56 9.86
CA LEU A 202 -6.30 17.56 10.12
C LEU A 202 -5.53 17.77 8.82
N GLN A 203 -4.42 18.50 8.90
CA GLN A 203 -3.54 18.71 7.76
C GLN A 203 -2.46 17.64 7.73
N ARG A 204 -2.37 16.91 6.63
CA ARG A 204 -1.32 15.92 6.44
C ARG A 204 0.08 16.55 6.48
N PRO A 205 1.05 15.94 7.20
CA PRO A 205 2.44 16.38 7.18
C PRO A 205 3.05 16.30 5.78
N SER A 206 3.86 17.31 5.44
CA SER A 206 4.75 17.29 4.28
C SER A 206 6.15 16.86 4.69
N PHE A 207 6.88 16.28 3.75
CA PHE A 207 8.30 15.96 3.89
C PHE A 207 9.01 16.24 2.57
N ASP A 208 10.29 16.57 2.66
CA ASP A 208 11.10 16.95 1.50
C ASP A 208 11.83 15.75 0.93
N LEU A 209 11.58 15.46 -0.35
CA LEU A 209 12.30 14.43 -1.10
C LEU A 209 13.49 15.07 -1.81
N GLN A 210 14.68 14.82 -1.30
CA GLN A 210 15.93 15.26 -1.94
C GLN A 210 16.31 14.26 -3.02
N VAL A 211 16.55 14.75 -4.25
CA VAL A 211 16.83 13.89 -5.41
C VAL A 211 18.25 14.15 -5.91
N TRP A 212 19.03 13.08 -6.03
CA TRP A 212 20.44 13.15 -6.38
C TRP A 212 20.75 12.26 -7.58
N GLU A 213 21.62 12.76 -8.47
CA GLU A 213 22.21 11.96 -9.53
C GLU A 213 23.39 11.15 -8.97
N THR A 214 23.53 9.90 -9.39
CA THR A 214 24.55 8.97 -8.91
C THR A 214 24.84 7.86 -9.93
N ASP A 215 25.68 6.91 -9.55
CA ASP A 215 25.96 5.68 -10.27
C ASP A 215 25.28 4.47 -9.59
N TRP A 216 25.70 3.26 -9.92
CA TRP A 216 25.12 2.05 -9.37
C TRP A 216 25.54 1.74 -7.92
N ARG A 217 26.28 2.60 -7.22
CA ARG A 217 26.77 2.36 -5.84
C ARG A 217 25.68 2.12 -4.81
N TYR A 218 24.51 2.73 -4.98
CA TYR A 218 23.38 2.58 -4.06
C TYR A 218 22.45 1.41 -4.44
N TRP A 219 22.62 0.83 -5.63
CA TRP A 219 21.78 -0.28 -6.11
C TRP A 219 21.69 -1.48 -5.15
N PRO A 220 22.77 -1.91 -4.45
CA PRO A 220 22.69 -3.04 -3.52
C PRO A 220 21.64 -2.87 -2.40
N ALA A 221 21.29 -1.63 -2.03
CA ALA A 221 20.22 -1.36 -1.06
C ALA A 221 18.82 -1.58 -1.65
N PHE A 222 18.63 -1.30 -2.95
CA PHE A 222 17.33 -1.39 -3.63
C PHE A 222 17.10 -2.73 -4.33
N GLU A 223 18.17 -3.42 -4.72
CA GLU A 223 18.14 -4.70 -5.44
C GLU A 223 17.28 -5.79 -4.76
N PRO A 224 17.32 -5.98 -3.42
CA PRO A 224 16.47 -6.96 -2.75
C PRO A 224 14.97 -6.70 -2.93
N HIS A 225 14.59 -5.43 -3.12
CA HIS A 225 13.21 -4.98 -3.31
C HIS A 225 12.82 -4.88 -4.78
N HIS A 226 13.71 -5.25 -5.69
CA HIS A 226 13.44 -5.31 -7.11
C HIS A 226 13.03 -6.74 -7.51
N TYR A 227 11.73 -6.94 -7.75
CA TYR A 227 11.14 -8.26 -8.00
C TYR A 227 11.56 -8.96 -9.33
N LEU A 228 12.41 -8.33 -10.15
CA LEU A 228 13.00 -8.98 -11.34
C LEU A 228 14.53 -8.99 -11.26
N LYS A 229 15.14 -10.16 -11.28
CA LYS A 229 16.61 -10.24 -11.41
C LYS A 229 17.02 -10.01 -12.86
N ILE A 230 17.32 -8.77 -13.22
CA ILE A 230 17.84 -8.36 -14.53
C ILE A 230 19.15 -7.61 -14.36
N GLY A 231 20.02 -7.70 -15.37
CA GLY A 231 21.29 -6.98 -15.36
C GLY A 231 21.11 -5.46 -15.34
N LYS A 232 22.11 -4.75 -14.83
CA LYS A 232 22.17 -3.29 -14.82
C LYS A 232 22.02 -2.73 -16.23
N MET A 233 21.28 -1.62 -16.37
CA MET A 233 21.14 -0.95 -17.66
C MET A 233 22.49 -0.38 -18.12
N ILE A 234 22.84 -0.67 -19.37
CA ILE A 234 24.07 -0.16 -19.99
C ILE A 234 23.95 1.36 -20.17
N ALA A 235 25.05 2.08 -19.93
CA ALA A 235 25.12 3.53 -20.05
C ALA A 235 24.06 4.28 -19.22
N ALA A 236 23.67 3.72 -18.08
CA ALA A 236 22.65 4.33 -17.23
C ALA A 236 23.22 5.37 -16.28
N THR A 237 22.48 6.48 -16.15
CA THR A 237 22.57 7.40 -15.02
C THR A 237 21.57 6.96 -13.96
N ASN A 238 21.98 6.91 -12.70
CA ASN A 238 21.10 6.52 -11.60
C ASN A 238 20.63 7.76 -10.86
N TYR A 239 19.44 7.69 -10.31
CA TYR A 239 18.87 8.70 -9.44
C TYR A 239 18.41 8.03 -8.16
N VAL A 240 18.71 8.66 -7.03
CA VAL A 240 18.22 8.25 -5.71
C VAL A 240 17.45 9.40 -5.08
N GLY A 241 16.37 9.06 -4.38
CA GLY A 241 15.62 9.98 -3.55
C GLY A 241 15.84 9.66 -2.08
N THR A 242 16.06 10.67 -1.26
CA THR A 242 16.23 10.55 0.19
C THR A 242 15.26 11.46 0.94
N VAL A 243 14.83 11.02 2.12
CA VAL A 243 14.07 11.84 3.08
C VAL A 243 14.83 11.77 4.40
N ASP A 244 15.18 12.92 4.97
CA ASP A 244 15.98 13.02 6.21
C ASP A 244 17.26 12.16 6.22
N GLY A 245 17.88 11.99 5.04
CA GLY A 245 19.09 11.19 4.84
C GLY A 245 18.86 9.69 4.62
N GLU A 246 17.62 9.19 4.79
CA GLU A 246 17.25 7.80 4.52
C GLU A 246 17.03 7.57 3.02
N LEU A 247 17.47 6.43 2.49
CA LEU A 247 17.24 6.03 1.09
C LEU A 247 15.79 5.61 0.90
N VAL A 248 15.08 6.20 -0.07
CA VAL A 248 13.64 5.98 -0.25
C VAL A 248 13.29 5.38 -1.61
N VAL A 249 13.91 5.88 -2.68
CA VAL A 249 13.52 5.54 -4.05
C VAL A 249 14.73 5.54 -4.98
N HIS A 250 14.72 4.65 -5.97
CA HIS A 250 15.75 4.54 -6.99
C HIS A 250 15.15 4.38 -8.40
N LEU A 251 15.82 5.00 -9.37
CA LEU A 251 15.53 4.87 -10.80
C LEU A 251 16.84 4.96 -11.60
N ALA A 252 17.02 4.07 -12.57
CA ALA A 252 18.08 4.18 -13.56
C ALA A 252 17.52 4.63 -14.91
N VAL A 253 18.24 5.50 -15.62
CA VAL A 253 17.83 6.05 -16.92
C VAL A 253 18.95 5.86 -17.92
N SER A 254 18.62 5.37 -19.12
CA SER A 254 19.57 5.18 -20.23
C SER A 254 18.95 5.68 -21.54
N PRO A 255 19.75 6.12 -22.54
CA PRO A 255 19.25 6.41 -23.87
C PRO A 255 18.45 5.24 -24.46
N ALA A 256 17.32 5.53 -25.12
CA ALA A 256 16.56 4.52 -25.82
C ALA A 256 17.23 4.23 -27.18
N PHE A 257 18.20 3.31 -27.21
CA PHE A 257 18.97 3.00 -28.44
C PHE A 257 18.13 2.54 -29.65
N HIS A 258 16.91 2.06 -29.41
CA HIS A 258 15.98 1.62 -30.46
C HIS A 258 15.08 2.75 -30.98
N GLN A 259 15.00 3.88 -30.28
CA GLN A 259 14.16 5.03 -30.61
C GLN A 259 14.94 6.32 -30.37
N GLY A 260 15.55 6.84 -31.43
CA GLY A 260 16.36 8.06 -31.39
C GLY A 260 15.62 9.24 -30.74
N GLY A 261 16.35 10.03 -29.96
CA GLY A 261 15.81 11.22 -29.27
C GLY A 261 14.95 10.91 -28.04
N CYS A 262 14.84 9.66 -27.61
CA CYS A 262 14.12 9.28 -26.40
C CYS A 262 15.06 8.69 -25.33
N PHE A 263 14.62 8.73 -24.09
CA PHE A 263 15.25 8.04 -22.96
C PHE A 263 14.36 6.92 -22.47
N ARG A 264 14.95 5.95 -21.77
CA ARG A 264 14.22 4.87 -21.12
C ARG A 264 14.61 4.81 -19.65
N ALA A 265 13.60 4.77 -18.80
CA ALA A 265 13.76 4.50 -17.38
C ALA A 265 13.65 2.98 -17.09
N SER A 266 14.39 2.55 -16.07
CA SER A 266 14.27 1.22 -15.46
C SER A 266 12.92 1.09 -14.76
N ARG A 267 12.68 -0.07 -14.12
CA ARG A 267 11.62 -0.12 -13.11
C ARG A 267 11.99 0.81 -11.96
N LEU A 268 10.97 1.43 -11.40
CA LEU A 268 11.05 2.26 -10.21
C LEU A 268 11.03 1.36 -8.98
N VAL A 269 11.97 1.58 -8.05
CA VAL A 269 12.01 0.86 -6.77
C VAL A 269 11.77 1.87 -5.66
N VAL A 270 10.75 1.63 -4.84
CA VAL A 270 10.47 2.39 -3.61
C VAL A 270 10.60 1.41 -2.45
N MET A 271 11.32 1.81 -1.41
CA MET A 271 11.54 0.98 -0.23
C MET A 271 10.19 0.58 0.41
N PRO A 272 10.03 -0.67 0.90
CA PRO A 272 8.76 -1.18 1.42
C PRO A 272 8.09 -0.30 2.47
N GLU A 273 8.87 0.27 3.37
CA GLU A 273 8.45 1.16 4.43
C GLU A 273 7.89 2.48 3.90
N TRP A 274 8.26 2.92 2.69
CA TRP A 274 7.78 4.15 2.02
C TRP A 274 6.66 3.91 0.99
N GLN A 275 6.25 2.66 0.77
CA GLN A 275 5.14 2.34 -0.13
C GLN A 275 3.82 2.92 0.42
N GLY A 276 3.03 3.54 -0.46
CA GLY A 276 1.80 4.26 -0.09
C GLY A 276 2.00 5.76 0.17
N ALA A 277 3.23 6.22 0.43
CA ALA A 277 3.52 7.64 0.71
C ALA A 277 3.30 8.59 -0.49
N GLY A 278 3.29 8.02 -1.71
CA GLY A 278 3.18 8.76 -2.98
C GLY A 278 4.51 9.25 -3.55
N VAL A 279 5.64 8.86 -2.94
CA VAL A 279 6.99 9.26 -3.36
C VAL A 279 7.32 8.83 -4.79
N GLY A 280 6.98 7.58 -5.14
CA GLY A 280 7.37 7.00 -6.42
C GLY A 280 6.96 7.81 -7.66
N MET A 281 5.68 8.20 -7.76
CA MET A 281 5.19 8.99 -8.90
C MET A 281 5.80 10.39 -8.94
N ARG A 282 5.95 11.06 -7.79
CA ARG A 282 6.56 12.39 -7.72
C ARG A 282 8.03 12.35 -8.15
N PHE A 283 8.77 11.35 -7.68
CA PHE A 283 10.17 11.11 -8.05
C PHE A 283 10.31 10.81 -9.54
N LEU A 284 9.50 9.88 -10.07
CA LEU A 284 9.53 9.50 -11.47
C LEU A 284 9.24 10.71 -12.37
N ASN A 285 8.19 11.48 -12.07
CA ASN A 285 7.84 12.69 -12.82
C ASN A 285 8.97 13.74 -12.76
N HIS A 286 9.57 13.95 -11.59
CA HIS A 286 10.68 14.88 -11.42
C HIS A 286 11.88 14.51 -12.33
N VAL A 287 12.30 13.24 -12.32
CA VAL A 287 13.39 12.78 -13.19
C VAL A 287 13.01 12.88 -14.67
N CYS A 288 11.78 12.52 -15.04
CA CYS A 288 11.32 12.62 -16.44
C CYS A 288 11.29 14.06 -16.94
N GLU A 289 10.84 15.00 -16.11
CA GLU A 289 10.79 16.43 -16.42
C GLU A 289 12.20 17.00 -16.68
N ARG A 290 13.18 16.64 -15.83
CA ARG A 290 14.58 17.05 -16.04
C ARG A 290 15.11 16.58 -17.40
N TYR A 291 14.82 15.35 -17.79
CA TYR A 291 15.23 14.84 -19.10
C TYR A 291 14.51 15.52 -20.26
N LEU A 292 13.23 15.86 -20.09
CA LEU A 292 12.46 16.60 -21.10
C LEU A 292 13.06 17.99 -21.36
N ARG A 293 13.58 18.65 -20.32
CA ARG A 293 14.27 19.96 -20.38
C ARG A 293 15.74 19.88 -20.82
N GLY A 294 16.29 18.68 -20.96
CA GLY A 294 17.70 18.47 -21.29
C GLY A 294 18.67 18.61 -20.11
N GLU A 295 18.15 18.68 -18.87
CA GLU A 295 18.92 18.75 -17.61
C GLU A 295 19.45 17.37 -17.19
N ASN A 296 20.14 16.70 -18.11
CA ASN A 296 20.72 15.38 -17.93
C ASN A 296 22.19 15.37 -18.39
N ARG A 297 22.92 14.31 -18.03
CA ARG A 297 24.34 14.11 -18.39
C ARG A 297 24.67 14.34 -19.87
N TYR A 298 23.72 14.15 -20.78
CA TYR A 298 23.94 14.30 -22.23
C TYR A 298 23.65 15.71 -22.74
N GLY A 299 23.06 16.60 -21.93
CA GLY A 299 22.64 17.94 -22.35
C GLY A 299 21.61 17.92 -23.49
N ARG A 300 20.82 16.85 -23.60
CA ARG A 300 19.88 16.64 -24.72
C ARG A 300 18.46 16.48 -24.20
N PRO A 301 17.49 17.31 -24.66
CA PRO A 301 16.10 17.13 -24.30
C PRO A 301 15.55 15.86 -24.97
N GLY A 302 14.68 15.16 -24.26
CA GLY A 302 13.98 14.01 -24.83
C GLY A 302 12.95 13.42 -23.87
N PRO A 303 11.84 12.88 -24.39
CA PRO A 303 10.82 12.27 -23.57
C PRO A 303 11.29 10.95 -22.97
N MET A 304 10.74 10.62 -21.79
CA MET A 304 11.00 9.36 -21.11
C MET A 304 10.02 8.28 -21.54
N LEU A 305 10.54 7.11 -21.89
CA LEU A 305 9.79 5.87 -22.03
C LEU A 305 9.87 5.09 -20.72
N PHE A 306 8.71 4.71 -20.20
CA PHE A 306 8.59 3.94 -18.96
C PHE A 306 7.76 2.68 -19.20
N HIS A 307 8.26 1.55 -18.72
CA HIS A 307 7.65 0.25 -18.95
C HIS A 307 7.36 -0.41 -17.61
N THR A 308 6.08 -0.69 -17.36
CA THR A 308 5.67 -1.35 -16.12
C THR A 308 4.52 -2.33 -16.38
N SER A 309 4.40 -3.27 -15.45
CA SER A 309 3.32 -4.26 -15.38
C SER A 309 2.57 -4.16 -14.06
N HIS A 310 3.04 -3.31 -13.13
CA HIS A 310 2.45 -3.18 -11.81
C HIS A 310 1.12 -2.42 -11.93
N PRO A 311 -0.02 -3.04 -11.59
CA PRO A 311 -1.35 -2.50 -11.89
C PRO A 311 -1.59 -1.12 -11.26
N GLY A 312 -1.19 -0.93 -10.00
CA GLY A 312 -1.29 0.38 -9.34
C GLY A 312 -0.50 1.50 -10.03
N LEU A 313 0.71 1.20 -10.50
CA LEU A 313 1.54 2.19 -11.21
C LEU A 313 0.98 2.46 -12.62
N CYS A 314 0.51 1.43 -13.32
CA CYS A 314 -0.20 1.60 -14.60
C CYS A 314 -1.43 2.51 -14.43
N ALA A 315 -2.25 2.27 -13.40
CA ALA A 315 -3.43 3.08 -13.12
C ALA A 315 -3.05 4.53 -12.76
N ALA A 316 -1.99 4.74 -11.98
CA ALA A 316 -1.48 6.06 -11.65
C ALA A 316 -1.01 6.82 -12.90
N LEU A 317 -0.21 6.16 -13.76
CA LEU A 317 0.28 6.73 -15.02
C LEU A 317 -0.85 7.09 -15.99
N ARG A 318 -1.95 6.31 -16.05
CA ARG A 318 -3.10 6.65 -16.91
C ARG A 318 -3.89 7.86 -16.42
N ARG A 319 -3.90 8.12 -15.11
CA ARG A 319 -4.64 9.26 -14.52
C ARG A 319 -3.84 10.56 -14.56
N ASP A 320 -2.52 10.48 -14.68
CA ASP A 320 -1.64 11.63 -14.74
C ASP A 320 -1.57 12.17 -16.18
N SER A 321 -2.00 13.42 -16.36
CA SER A 321 -2.05 14.07 -17.68
C SER A 321 -0.69 14.25 -18.34
N LYS A 322 0.41 14.10 -17.58
CA LYS A 322 1.79 14.18 -18.08
C LYS A 322 2.25 12.90 -18.77
N TRP A 323 1.42 11.85 -18.80
CA TRP A 323 1.75 10.55 -19.36
C TRP A 323 0.77 10.13 -20.45
N VAL A 324 1.31 9.52 -21.50
CA VAL A 324 0.53 8.91 -22.58
C VAL A 324 0.87 7.44 -22.68
N GLN A 325 -0.14 6.58 -22.61
CA GLN A 325 0.06 5.15 -22.85
C GLN A 325 0.37 4.89 -24.33
N LYS A 326 1.53 4.29 -24.62
CA LYS A 326 1.99 3.97 -25.98
C LYS A 326 1.74 2.53 -26.37
N SER A 327 1.72 1.61 -25.43
CA SER A 327 1.44 0.21 -25.70
C SER A 327 0.78 -0.49 -24.52
N ALA A 328 -0.10 -1.44 -24.85
CA ALA A 328 -0.76 -2.32 -23.90
C ALA A 328 -0.71 -3.74 -24.48
N ARG A 329 0.47 -4.35 -24.53
CA ARG A 329 0.56 -5.78 -24.90
C ARG A 329 0.23 -6.59 -23.64
N LEU A 330 -1.05 -6.90 -23.45
CA LEU A 330 -1.53 -7.66 -22.28
C LEU A 330 -1.47 -9.18 -22.49
N PHE A 331 -1.30 -9.62 -23.73
CA PHE A 331 -1.19 -11.03 -24.10
C PHE A 331 0.13 -11.30 -24.83
N GLY A 332 0.76 -12.44 -24.55
CA GLY A 332 1.93 -12.89 -25.28
C GLY A 332 1.58 -13.14 -26.75
N ALA A 333 2.39 -12.62 -27.67
CA ALA A 333 2.26 -12.99 -29.08
C ALA A 333 2.54 -14.50 -29.25
N ASN A 334 1.86 -15.12 -30.22
CA ASN A 334 1.98 -16.55 -30.51
C ASN A 334 3.46 -16.97 -30.67
N LYS A 335 3.94 -17.80 -29.73
CA LYS A 335 5.34 -18.24 -29.63
C LYS A 335 5.76 -19.22 -30.73
N LEU A 336 4.89 -19.61 -31.66
CA LEU A 336 5.22 -20.49 -32.79
C LEU A 336 6.44 -20.00 -33.59
N ARG A 337 6.62 -18.68 -33.77
CA ARG A 337 7.81 -18.15 -34.45
C ARG A 337 9.11 -18.35 -33.65
N SER A 338 9.06 -18.16 -32.33
CA SER A 338 10.20 -18.37 -31.44
C SER A 338 10.55 -19.86 -31.32
N ALA A 339 9.53 -20.72 -31.18
CA ALA A 339 9.67 -22.16 -31.20
C ALA A 339 10.34 -22.64 -32.49
N ARG A 340 9.82 -22.21 -33.67
CA ARG A 340 10.42 -22.54 -34.98
C ARG A 340 11.88 -22.08 -35.09
N SER A 341 12.23 -20.92 -34.54
CA SER A 341 13.60 -20.40 -34.58
C SER A 341 14.55 -21.18 -33.64
N LEU A 342 14.07 -21.55 -32.45
CA LEU A 342 14.81 -22.39 -31.49
C LEU A 342 15.02 -23.80 -32.04
N THR A 343 13.99 -24.42 -32.64
CA THR A 343 14.11 -25.73 -33.33
C THR A 343 15.12 -25.65 -34.47
N ARG A 344 15.12 -24.57 -35.25
CA ARG A 344 16.09 -24.39 -36.35
C ARG A 344 17.53 -24.24 -35.83
N ALA A 345 17.72 -23.53 -34.72
CA ALA A 345 19.03 -23.38 -34.08
C ALA A 345 19.53 -24.67 -33.43
N ALA A 346 18.64 -25.43 -32.77
CA ALA A 346 18.95 -26.73 -32.18
C ALA A 346 19.38 -27.76 -33.23
N ARG A 347 18.65 -27.84 -34.36
CA ARG A 347 19.01 -28.69 -35.52
C ARG A 347 20.38 -28.36 -36.11
N LYS A 348 20.81 -27.09 -36.07
CA LYS A 348 22.11 -26.67 -36.61
C LYS A 348 23.30 -27.01 -35.70
N ARG A 349 23.06 -27.26 -34.40
CA ARG A 349 24.11 -27.53 -33.39
C ARG A 349 24.12 -28.95 -32.84
N GLY A 350 23.27 -29.85 -33.35
CA GLY A 350 23.21 -31.24 -32.89
C GLY A 350 22.73 -31.41 -31.43
N GLY A 351 22.05 -30.41 -30.87
CA GLY A 351 21.56 -30.42 -29.48
C GLY A 351 20.09 -30.86 -29.37
N SER A 352 19.68 -31.30 -28.18
CA SER A 352 18.32 -31.75 -27.86
C SER A 352 17.27 -30.64 -27.99
N GLU A 353 16.02 -31.03 -28.24
CA GLU A 353 14.87 -30.11 -28.27
C GLU A 353 14.65 -29.49 -26.88
N ILE A 354 14.85 -28.17 -26.78
CA ILE A 354 14.49 -27.40 -25.60
C ILE A 354 12.97 -27.24 -25.61
N GLY A 355 12.28 -27.89 -24.67
CA GLY A 355 10.84 -27.76 -24.52
C GLY A 355 10.42 -26.30 -24.31
N THR A 356 9.47 -25.83 -25.12
CA THR A 356 8.74 -24.60 -24.78
C THR A 356 7.75 -24.97 -23.69
N GLY A 357 8.15 -24.85 -22.42
CA GLY A 357 7.17 -24.88 -21.34
C GLY A 357 6.11 -23.80 -21.55
N PHE A 358 5.01 -23.85 -20.79
CA PHE A 358 4.11 -22.71 -20.59
C PHE A 358 4.82 -21.51 -19.89
N GLY A 359 6.15 -21.42 -19.94
CA GLY A 359 6.97 -20.23 -19.70
C GLY A 359 6.84 -19.19 -20.81
N GLY A 360 5.62 -18.93 -21.27
CA GLY A 360 5.24 -17.62 -21.78
C GLY A 360 5.34 -16.64 -20.64
N HIS A 361 6.52 -16.08 -20.35
CA HIS A 361 6.58 -14.92 -19.46
C HIS A 361 5.48 -13.97 -19.90
N PHE A 362 4.48 -13.79 -19.02
CA PHE A 362 3.56 -12.66 -19.02
C PHE A 362 4.43 -11.40 -18.85
N CYS A 363 5.16 -11.01 -19.89
CA CYS A 363 5.62 -9.65 -20.01
C CYS A 363 4.45 -8.86 -20.59
N ALA A 364 3.35 -8.81 -19.84
CA ALA A 364 2.31 -7.81 -20.02
C ALA A 364 2.93 -6.44 -19.68
N VAL A 365 3.80 -5.97 -20.55
CA VAL A 365 4.57 -4.74 -20.35
C VAL A 365 3.80 -3.64 -21.03
N GLN A 366 3.25 -2.76 -20.21
CA GLN A 366 2.57 -1.57 -20.66
C GLN A 366 3.61 -0.46 -20.80
N GLY A 367 3.68 0.12 -21.99
CA GLY A 367 4.60 1.22 -22.30
C GLY A 367 3.90 2.55 -22.15
N PHE A 368 4.54 3.47 -21.44
CA PHE A 368 4.10 4.84 -21.23
C PHE A 368 5.19 5.80 -21.70
N LYS A 369 4.79 6.96 -22.19
CA LYS A 369 5.68 8.06 -22.58
C LYS A 369 5.33 9.29 -21.74
N TYR A 370 6.33 9.85 -21.07
CA TYR A 370 6.19 11.15 -20.41
C TYR A 370 6.19 12.26 -21.47
N VAL A 371 5.20 13.14 -21.42
CA VAL A 371 5.02 14.26 -22.35
C VAL A 371 5.15 15.62 -21.67
N GLY A 372 5.31 15.67 -20.35
CA GLY A 372 5.38 16.91 -19.58
C GLY A 372 3.99 17.49 -19.28
N SER A 373 3.98 18.57 -18.50
CA SER A 373 2.75 19.35 -18.30
C SER A 373 2.44 20.06 -19.62
N HIS A 374 1.22 19.90 -20.16
CA HIS A 374 0.76 20.83 -21.20
C HIS A 374 0.69 22.21 -20.55
N GLU A 375 1.63 23.09 -20.86
CA GLU A 375 1.38 24.54 -20.74
C GLU A 375 0.31 24.85 -21.77
N GLY A 376 -0.93 24.94 -21.29
CA GLY A 376 -2.05 25.54 -22.02
C GLY A 376 -2.16 27.00 -21.64
#